data_AF-A0A1B8HKX3-F1
#
_entry.id   AF-A0A1B8HKX3-F1
#
_cell.length_a   1.000
_cell.length_b   1.000
_cell.length_c   1.000
_cell.angle_alpha   90.00
_cell.angle_beta   90.00
_cell.angle_gamma   90.00
#
_symmetry.space_group_name_H-M   'P 1'
#
loop_
_entity.id
_entity.type
_entity.pdbx_description
1 polymer ?
#
loop_
_entity_poly.entity_id
_entity_poly.type
_entity_poly.pdbx_seq_one_letter_code
_entity_poly.pdbx_strand_id
1 'polypeptide(L)'
;MVKIKKIVDIRTYLIAILVDDALNNFANNLDQIEAGNYNKELLEDGRLAPLTKALQNITCSIIFPYREIVSLELAGDSILKGIFNYYIGLLFYEPKGFEEEDTEIEKMKRKYASKAESMISSSLVRVVKKRTCRGI
;
A
#
# COMPACT_ATOMS: atom_id res chain seq x y z
N MET A 1 10.71 28.28 20.79
CA MET A 1 11.01 27.07 21.61
C MET A 1 9.79 26.42 22.28
N VAL A 2 8.74 27.17 22.66
CA VAL A 2 7.57 26.64 23.41
C VAL A 2 6.67 25.65 22.62
N LYS A 3 6.53 25.79 21.29
CA LYS A 3 5.62 24.94 20.48
C LYS A 3 6.08 23.49 20.34
N ILE A 4 7.38 23.25 20.16
CA ILE A 4 7.94 21.90 20.01
C ILE A 4 7.76 21.10 21.30
N LYS A 5 8.00 21.75 22.45
CA LYS A 5 7.80 21.14 23.77
C LYS A 5 6.36 20.63 23.95
N LYS A 6 5.36 21.42 23.56
CA LYS A 6 3.94 21.02 23.64
C LYS A 6 3.61 19.76 22.84
N ILE A 7 4.14 19.61 21.62
CA ILE A 7 3.89 18.42 20.79
C ILE A 7 4.57 17.19 21.40
N VAL A 8 5.80 17.35 21.91
CA VAL A 8 6.52 16.28 22.59
C VAL A 8 5.78 15.82 23.85
N ASP A 9 5.26 16.76 24.65
CA ASP A 9 4.50 16.48 25.86
C ASP A 9 3.20 15.72 25.52
N ILE A 10 2.42 16.21 24.53
CA ILE A 10 1.20 15.54 24.06
C ILE A 10 1.50 14.12 23.57
N ARG A 11 2.53 13.95 22.74
CA ARG A 11 2.93 12.62 22.23
C ARG A 11 3.27 11.68 23.38
N THR A 12 4.06 12.15 24.34
CA THR A 12 4.52 11.32 25.46
C THR A 12 3.34 10.86 26.32
N TYR A 13 2.42 11.78 26.61
CA TYR A 13 1.18 11.48 27.34
C TYR A 13 0.28 10.50 26.58
N LEU A 14 0.01 10.76 25.29
CA LEU A 14 -0.82 9.89 24.45
C LEU A 14 -0.24 8.48 24.34
N ILE A 15 1.07 8.34 24.11
CA ILE A 15 1.72 7.03 24.05
C ILE A 15 1.53 6.29 25.38
N ALA A 16 1.77 6.95 26.51
CA ALA A 16 1.66 6.29 27.82
C ALA A 16 0.26 5.72 28.06
N ILE A 17 -0.80 6.51 27.81
CA ILE A 17 -2.18 6.06 28.08
C ILE A 17 -2.68 5.04 27.04
N LEU A 18 -2.31 5.19 25.76
CA LEU A 18 -2.75 4.28 24.70
C LEU A 18 -2.06 2.93 24.80
N VAL A 19 -0.78 2.89 25.19
CA VAL A 19 -0.06 1.63 25.42
C VAL A 19 -0.63 0.89 26.61
N ASP A 20 -0.92 1.59 27.73
CA ASP A 20 -1.55 0.98 28.89
C ASP A 20 -2.92 0.37 28.53
N ASP A 21 -3.76 1.10 27.80
CA ASP A 21 -5.07 0.60 27.38
C ASP A 21 -4.96 -0.60 26.42
N ALA A 22 -4.03 -0.55 25.47
CA ALA A 22 -3.77 -1.66 24.54
C ALA A 22 -3.26 -2.92 25.26
N LEU A 23 -2.39 -2.77 26.25
CA LEU A 23 -1.89 -3.91 27.05
C LEU A 23 -3.00 -4.55 27.88
N ASN A 24 -3.84 -3.74 28.52
CA ASN A 24 -5.01 -4.23 29.23
C ASN A 24 -5.97 -4.97 28.29
N ASN A 25 -6.23 -4.40 27.10
CA ASN A 25 -7.11 -5.04 26.13
C ASN A 25 -6.52 -6.33 25.55
N PHE A 26 -5.21 -6.37 25.32
CA PHE A 26 -4.49 -7.58 24.91
C PHE A 26 -4.61 -8.68 25.96
N ALA A 27 -4.32 -8.37 27.23
CA ALA A 27 -4.40 -9.34 28.33
C ALA A 27 -5.81 -9.89 28.51
N ASN A 28 -6.83 -9.05 28.37
CA ASN A 28 -8.24 -9.45 28.49
C ASN A 28 -8.72 -10.35 27.33
N ASN A 29 -8.08 -10.28 26.17
CA ASN A 29 -8.47 -11.02 24.97
C ASN A 29 -7.43 -12.07 24.54
N LEU A 30 -6.49 -12.43 25.42
CA LEU A 30 -5.35 -13.29 25.10
C LEU A 30 -5.78 -14.60 24.45
N ASP A 31 -6.79 -15.28 25.01
CA ASP A 31 -7.30 -16.55 24.50
C ASP A 31 -7.84 -16.44 23.06
N GLN A 32 -8.56 -15.35 22.76
CA GLN A 32 -9.10 -15.11 21.42
C GLN A 32 -8.01 -14.75 20.41
N ILE A 33 -7.00 -14.01 20.87
CA ILE A 33 -5.84 -13.62 20.05
C ILE A 33 -5.00 -14.85 19.71
N GLU A 34 -4.70 -15.70 20.70
CA GLU A 34 -3.95 -16.94 20.50
C GLU A 34 -4.70 -17.90 19.55
N ALA A 35 -6.01 -18.00 19.71
CA ALA A 35 -6.86 -18.79 18.81
C ALA A 35 -7.01 -18.20 17.40
N GLY A 36 -6.49 -16.99 17.14
CA GLY A 36 -6.64 -16.29 15.87
C GLY A 36 -8.07 -15.81 15.57
N ASN A 37 -8.93 -15.74 16.59
CA ASN A 37 -10.35 -15.40 16.47
C ASN A 37 -10.66 -13.94 16.85
N TYR A 38 -9.66 -13.20 17.33
CA TYR A 38 -9.81 -11.79 17.67
C TYR A 38 -9.82 -10.90 16.41
N ASN A 39 -11.00 -10.40 16.04
CA ASN A 39 -11.26 -9.70 14.76
C ASN A 39 -11.39 -8.17 14.88
N LYS A 40 -10.76 -7.58 15.90
CA LYS A 40 -10.76 -6.13 16.13
C LYS A 40 -9.34 -5.64 16.37
N GLU A 41 -9.11 -4.34 16.22
CA GLU A 41 -7.85 -3.74 16.65
C GLU A 41 -7.84 -3.49 18.16
N LEU A 42 -6.67 -3.61 18.81
CA LEU A 42 -6.53 -3.44 20.26
C LEU A 42 -6.93 -2.04 20.74
N LEU A 43 -6.71 -1.01 19.93
CA LEU A 43 -7.06 0.38 20.25
C LEU A 43 -8.51 0.74 19.91
N GLU A 44 -9.18 -0.07 19.09
CA GLU A 44 -10.58 0.12 18.69
C GLU A 44 -11.56 -0.59 19.63
N ASP A 45 -11.12 -1.67 20.28
CA ASP A 45 -11.89 -2.38 21.32
C ASP A 45 -11.42 -2.04 22.75
N GLY A 46 -10.55 -1.05 22.89
CA GLY A 46 -10.05 -0.55 24.17
C GLY A 46 -10.98 0.50 24.80
N ARG A 47 -10.74 0.82 26.08
CA ARG A 47 -11.51 1.86 26.79
C ARG A 47 -11.28 3.25 26.19
N LEU A 48 -10.13 3.46 25.56
CA LEU A 48 -9.76 4.71 24.90
C LEU A 48 -10.16 4.77 23.42
N ALA A 49 -10.97 3.83 22.91
CA ALA A 49 -11.47 3.88 21.54
C ALA A 49 -12.10 5.24 21.14
N PRO A 50 -12.87 5.95 22.00
CA PRO A 50 -13.37 7.29 21.67
C PRO A 50 -12.26 8.32 21.43
N LEU A 51 -11.14 8.23 22.17
CA LEU A 51 -9.98 9.09 21.98
C LEU A 51 -9.28 8.79 20.65
N THR A 52 -9.03 7.51 20.34
CA THR A 52 -8.46 7.08 19.06
C THR A 52 -9.29 7.60 17.89
N LYS A 53 -10.62 7.46 17.98
CA LYS A 53 -11.56 7.96 16.98
C LYS A 53 -11.53 9.49 16.86
N ALA A 54 -11.42 10.21 17.97
CA ALA A 54 -11.28 11.67 17.94
C ALA A 54 -10.00 12.11 17.22
N LEU A 55 -8.86 11.45 17.46
CA LEU A 55 -7.59 11.74 16.79
C LEU A 55 -7.66 11.45 15.28
N GLN A 56 -8.29 10.34 14.89
CA GLN A 56 -8.56 10.02 13.48
C GLN A 56 -9.44 11.09 12.84
N ASN A 57 -10.53 11.49 13.50
CA ASN A 57 -11.45 12.51 12.98
C ASN A 57 -10.77 13.87 12.79
N ILE A 58 -9.90 14.28 13.72
CA ILE A 58 -9.08 15.50 13.57
C ILE A 58 -8.24 15.40 12.30
N THR A 59 -7.59 14.26 12.08
CA THR A 59 -6.76 14.04 10.88
C THR A 59 -7.61 14.12 9.60
N CYS A 60 -8.75 13.44 9.55
CA CYS A 60 -9.63 13.42 8.39
C CYS A 60 -10.29 14.77 8.10
N SER A 61 -10.60 15.57 9.12
CA SER A 61 -11.32 16.84 8.95
C SER A 61 -10.41 18.04 8.72
N ILE A 62 -9.18 18.01 9.24
CA ILE A 62 -8.28 19.17 9.24
C ILE A 62 -7.04 18.93 8.38
N ILE A 63 -6.47 17.72 8.42
CA ILE A 63 -5.18 17.44 7.77
C ILE A 63 -5.41 16.99 6.33
N PHE A 64 -6.11 15.87 6.11
CA PHE A 64 -6.29 15.30 4.76
C PHE A 64 -6.93 16.24 3.72
N PRO A 65 -7.89 17.11 4.06
CA PRO A 65 -8.48 18.04 3.08
C PRO A 65 -7.53 19.15 2.63
N TYR A 66 -6.33 19.26 3.23
CA TYR A 66 -5.38 20.29 2.88
C TYR A 66 -4.94 20.14 1.42
N ARG A 67 -5.03 21.24 0.65
CA ARG A 67 -4.86 21.23 -0.80
C ARG A 67 -3.54 20.61 -1.25
N GLU A 68 -2.45 20.83 -0.52
CA GLU A 68 -1.15 20.25 -0.87
C GLU A 68 -1.13 18.72 -0.75
N ILE A 69 -1.83 18.16 0.25
CA ILE A 69 -1.97 16.71 0.41
C ILE A 69 -2.78 16.14 -0.75
N VAL A 70 -3.96 16.71 -1.01
CA VAL A 70 -4.82 16.28 -2.11
C VAL A 70 -4.10 16.39 -3.47
N SER A 71 -3.33 17.45 -3.68
CA SER A 71 -2.58 17.64 -4.92
C SER A 71 -1.49 16.57 -5.08
N LEU A 72 -0.82 16.19 -3.98
CA LEU A 72 0.19 15.15 -3.98
C LEU A 72 -0.44 13.76 -4.25
N GLU A 73 -1.61 13.49 -3.68
CA GLU A 73 -2.38 12.26 -3.93
C GLU A 73 -2.81 12.14 -5.40
N LEU A 74 -3.34 13.23 -6.00
CA LEU A 74 -3.71 13.27 -7.41
C LEU A 74 -2.51 13.09 -8.35
N ALA A 75 -1.37 13.70 -8.00
CA ALA A 75 -0.12 13.51 -8.73
C ALA A 75 0.35 12.06 -8.64
N GLY A 76 0.32 11.46 -7.45
CA GLY A 76 0.65 10.05 -7.22
C GLY A 76 -0.21 9.10 -8.05
N ASP A 77 -1.54 9.30 -8.05
CA ASP A 77 -2.48 8.52 -8.87
C ASP A 77 -2.16 8.62 -10.37
N SER A 78 -1.90 9.82 -10.86
CA SER A 78 -1.57 10.06 -12.28
C SER A 78 -0.26 9.37 -12.68
N ILE A 79 0.77 9.44 -11.82
CA ILE A 79 2.06 8.79 -12.04
C ILE A 79 1.89 7.27 -12.07
N LEU A 80 1.18 6.69 -11.10
CA LEU A 80 0.94 5.25 -11.04
C LEU A 80 0.17 4.78 -12.28
N LYS A 81 -0.89 5.47 -12.69
CA LYS A 81 -1.62 5.18 -13.92
C LYS A 81 -0.73 5.26 -15.16
N GLY A 82 0.12 6.28 -15.26
CA GLY A 82 1.07 6.43 -16.35
C GLY A 82 2.05 5.26 -16.43
N ILE A 83 2.60 4.85 -15.29
CA ILE A 83 3.51 3.69 -15.20
C ILE A 83 2.79 2.42 -15.61
N PHE A 84 1.60 2.15 -15.06
CA PHE A 84 0.83 0.94 -15.40
C PHE A 84 0.45 0.90 -16.88
N ASN A 85 -0.07 2.00 -17.43
CA ASN A 85 -0.43 2.06 -18.84
C ASN A 85 0.77 1.83 -19.76
N TYR A 86 1.95 2.34 -19.38
CA TYR A 86 3.18 2.09 -20.11
C TYR A 86 3.56 0.60 -20.08
N TYR A 87 3.52 -0.04 -18.90
CA TYR A 87 3.77 -1.48 -18.81
C TYR A 87 2.73 -2.32 -19.56
N ILE A 88 1.45 -1.95 -19.49
CA ILE A 88 0.38 -2.61 -20.26
C ILE A 88 0.69 -2.53 -21.75
N GLY A 89 1.06 -1.35 -22.26
CA GLY A 89 1.41 -1.17 -23.66
C GLY A 89 2.64 -1.98 -24.11
N LEU A 90 3.60 -2.25 -23.22
CA LEU A 90 4.75 -3.09 -23.52
C LEU A 90 4.41 -4.59 -23.50
N LEU A 91 3.58 -5.03 -22.54
CA LEU A 91 3.31 -6.45 -22.32
C LEU A 91 2.18 -6.99 -23.21
N PHE A 92 1.21 -6.13 -23.57
CA PHE A 92 0.02 -6.51 -24.32
C PHE A 92 -0.05 -5.82 -25.69
N TYR A 93 1.10 -5.57 -26.31
CA TYR A 93 1.15 -4.99 -27.65
C TYR A 93 0.50 -5.94 -28.68
N GLU A 94 -0.70 -5.58 -29.14
CA GLU A 94 -1.37 -6.20 -30.28
C GLU A 94 -1.33 -5.26 -31.50
N PRO A 95 -0.54 -5.57 -32.54
CA PRO A 95 -0.53 -4.75 -33.75
C PRO A 95 -1.88 -4.88 -34.47
N LYS A 96 -2.61 -3.76 -34.58
CA LYS A 96 -3.86 -3.71 -35.36
C LYS A 96 -3.56 -3.74 -36.85
N GLY A 97 -4.28 -4.57 -37.61
CA GLY A 97 -4.23 -4.60 -39.08
C GLY A 97 -3.26 -5.61 -39.70
N PHE A 98 -2.73 -6.54 -38.90
CA PHE A 98 -1.94 -7.67 -39.39
C PHE A 98 -2.67 -8.96 -39.00
N GLU A 99 -3.28 -9.64 -39.97
CA GLU A 99 -4.01 -10.89 -39.76
C GLU A 99 -3.15 -12.15 -39.93
N GLU A 100 -1.87 -12.01 -40.26
CA GLU A 100 -0.97 -13.14 -40.47
C GLU A 100 0.18 -13.15 -39.44
N GLU A 101 0.65 -14.36 -39.09
CA GLU A 101 1.85 -14.63 -38.29
C GLU A 101 3.10 -14.14 -39.04
N ASP A 102 3.24 -12.81 -39.10
CA ASP A 102 4.36 -12.18 -39.75
C ASP A 102 5.57 -12.25 -38.82
N THR A 103 6.67 -12.82 -39.32
CA THR A 103 7.92 -12.98 -38.58
C THR A 103 8.43 -11.68 -37.93
N GLU A 104 8.09 -10.54 -38.51
CA GLU A 104 8.43 -9.21 -37.97
C GLU A 104 7.60 -8.83 -36.73
N ILE A 105 6.33 -9.24 -36.66
CA ILE A 105 5.47 -9.02 -35.49
C ILE A 105 6.01 -9.79 -34.28
N GLU A 106 6.41 -11.04 -34.47
CA GLU A 106 6.99 -11.86 -33.40
C GLU A 106 8.36 -11.35 -32.93
N LYS A 107 9.13 -10.72 -33.81
CA LYS A 107 10.36 -10.01 -33.40
C LYS A 107 10.02 -8.77 -32.58
N MET A 108 9.02 -8.00 -32.99
CA MET A 108 8.57 -6.81 -32.24
C MET A 108 8.06 -7.19 -30.85
N LYS A 109 7.14 -8.15 -30.74
CA LYS A 109 6.62 -8.63 -29.44
C LYS A 109 7.74 -9.06 -28.50
N ARG A 110 8.70 -9.86 -28.98
CA ARG A 110 9.87 -10.30 -28.18
C ARG A 110 10.75 -9.14 -27.71
N LYS A 111 10.94 -8.11 -28.55
CA LYS A 111 11.69 -6.90 -28.21
C LYS A 111 11.00 -6.10 -27.10
N TYR A 112 9.68 -5.90 -27.20
CA TYR A 112 8.90 -5.17 -26.19
C TYR A 112 8.82 -5.94 -24.86
N ALA A 113 8.63 -7.26 -24.90
CA ALA A 113 8.65 -8.11 -23.72
C ALA A 113 10.02 -8.08 -23.01
N SER A 114 11.11 -8.18 -23.77
CA SER A 114 12.48 -8.11 -23.22
C SER A 114 12.76 -6.74 -22.59
N LYS A 115 12.25 -5.65 -23.20
CA LYS A 115 12.33 -4.31 -22.63
C LYS A 115 11.55 -4.22 -21.32
N ALA A 116 10.32 -4.75 -21.26
CA ALA A 116 9.53 -4.80 -20.04
C ALA A 116 10.24 -5.60 -18.92
N GLU A 117 10.77 -6.78 -19.23
CA GLU A 117 11.51 -7.61 -18.26
C GLU A 117 12.74 -6.89 -17.71
N SER A 118 13.45 -6.12 -18.54
CA SER A 118 14.63 -5.35 -18.10
C SER A 118 14.30 -4.21 -17.14
N MET A 119 13.07 -3.69 -17.20
CA MET A 119 12.59 -2.60 -16.35
C MET A 119 12.01 -3.10 -15.03
N ILE A 120 11.65 -4.38 -14.95
CA ILE A 120 11.13 -5.02 -13.74
C ILE A 120 12.30 -5.54 -12.90
N SER A 121 12.22 -5.36 -11.58
CA SER A 121 13.21 -5.90 -10.65
C SER A 121 13.43 -7.41 -10.86
N SER A 122 14.70 -7.80 -11.01
CA SER A 122 15.11 -9.18 -11.27
C SER A 122 14.62 -10.16 -10.19
N SER A 123 14.41 -9.70 -8.95
CA SER A 123 13.80 -10.47 -7.87
C SER A 123 12.36 -10.87 -8.19
N LEU A 124 11.55 -9.95 -8.74
CA LEU A 124 10.17 -10.22 -9.11
C LEU A 124 10.08 -11.14 -10.32
N VAL A 125 10.92 -10.90 -11.34
CA VAL A 125 11.02 -11.78 -12.52
C VAL A 125 11.35 -13.21 -12.10
N ARG A 126 12.28 -13.38 -11.15
CA ARG A 126 12.65 -14.69 -10.61
C ARG A 126 11.50 -15.38 -9.89
N VAL A 127 10.71 -14.65 -9.10
CA VAL A 127 9.54 -15.20 -8.39
C VAL A 127 8.47 -15.65 -9.39
N VAL A 128 8.18 -14.84 -10.41
CA VAL A 128 7.20 -15.18 -11.45
C VAL A 128 7.68 -16.42 -12.21
N LYS A 129 8.91 -16.43 -12.74
CA LYS A 129 9.46 -17.59 -13.48
C LYS A 129 9.50 -18.85 -12.61
N LYS A 130 9.82 -18.74 -11.32
CA LYS A 130 9.81 -19.88 -10.39
C LYS A 130 8.39 -20.43 -10.13
N ARG A 131 7.35 -19.59 -10.19
CA ARG A 131 5.95 -20.04 -10.09
C ARG A 131 5.48 -20.66 -11.41
N THR A 132 5.86 -20.10 -12.56
CA THR A 132 5.54 -20.66 -13.89
C THR A 132 6.24 -22.02 -14.12
N CYS A 133 7.50 -22.18 -13.69
CA CYS A 133 8.20 -23.47 -13.73
C CYS A 133 7.73 -24.50 -12.69
N ARG A 134 6.79 -24.13 -11.80
CA ARG A 134 6.15 -25.05 -10.83
C ARG A 134 4.69 -25.35 -11.19
N GLY A 135 4.27 -24.97 -12.40
CA GLY A 135 2.94 -25.24 -12.93
C GLY A 135 2.98 -25.54 -14.43
N ILE A 136 3.70 -26.60 -14.82
CA ILE A 136 3.16 -27.89 -15.29
C ILE A 136 3.99 -28.97 -14.59
#